data_AF-A0A519BRA0-F1
#
_entry.id   AF-A0A519BRA0-F1
#
_cell.length_a   1.000
_cell.length_b   1.000
_cell.length_c   1.000
_cell.angle_alpha   90.00
_cell.angle_beta   90.00
_cell.angle_gamma   90.00
#
_symmetry.space_group_name_H-M   'P 1'
#
loop_
_entity.id
_entity.type
_entity.pdbx_description
1 polymer ?
#
loop_
_entity_poly.entity_id
_entity_poly.type
_entity_poly.pdbx_seq_one_letter_code
_entity_poly.pdbx_strand_id
1 'polypeptide(L)'
;MKTKRIRIKINEYLCERPRNTAEILEHINTTMRHGTTSQQLGNVLSKDKHVIKIGFVKKSGILSGGYDICEWATSDWVRENMPEENSNEIIYGNKTYLLPFESLKRIRNLQENSLDNIV
;
A
#
# COMPACT_ATOMS: atom_id res chain seq x y z
N MET A 1 17.10 12.45 -0.19
CA MET A 1 16.47 13.13 -1.35
C MET A 1 15.77 12.17 -2.33
N LYS A 2 16.38 11.08 -2.81
CA LYS A 2 15.76 10.15 -3.79
C LYS A 2 14.52 9.43 -3.25
N THR A 3 14.60 8.86 -2.05
CA THR A 3 13.48 8.13 -1.41
C THR A 3 12.27 9.01 -1.14
N LYS A 4 12.47 10.29 -0.75
CA LYS A 4 11.38 11.25 -0.52
C LYS A 4 10.58 11.51 -1.79
N ARG A 5 11.25 11.68 -2.93
CA ARG A 5 10.58 11.89 -4.24
C ARG A 5 9.79 10.66 -4.70
N ILE A 6 10.35 9.45 -4.52
CA ILE A 6 9.63 8.19 -4.82
C ILE A 6 8.37 8.09 -3.97
N ARG A 7 8.47 8.37 -2.65
CA ARG A 7 7.31 8.32 -1.74
C ARG A 7 6.18 9.27 -2.14
N ILE A 8 6.51 10.51 -2.52
CA ILE A 8 5.51 11.48 -2.99
C ILE A 8 4.78 10.93 -4.23
N LYS A 9 5.53 10.48 -5.25
CA LYS A 9 4.94 9.87 -6.45
C LYS A 9 4.07 8.65 -6.15
N ILE A 10 4.51 7.78 -5.24
CA ILE A 10 3.73 6.62 -4.82
C ILE A 10 2.42 7.08 -4.17
N ASN A 11 2.47 8.05 -3.27
CA ASN A 11 1.28 8.53 -2.57
C ASN A 11 0.29 9.18 -3.55
N GLU A 12 0.77 10.03 -4.46
CA GLU A 12 -0.05 10.61 -5.55
C GLU A 12 -0.67 9.52 -6.44
N TYR A 13 0.06 8.46 -6.77
CA TYR A 13 -0.46 7.37 -7.61
C TYR A 13 -1.47 6.47 -6.88
N LEU A 14 -1.41 6.40 -5.55
CA LEU A 14 -2.28 5.58 -4.72
C LEU A 14 -3.51 6.31 -4.19
N CYS A 15 -3.65 7.63 -4.40
CA CYS A 15 -4.73 8.41 -3.80
C CYS A 15 -6.13 7.99 -4.29
N GLU A 16 -6.26 7.59 -5.55
CA GLU A 16 -7.56 7.27 -6.15
C GLU A 16 -8.05 5.86 -5.81
N ARG A 17 -7.16 4.86 -5.89
CA ARG A 17 -7.49 3.45 -5.64
C ARG A 17 -6.25 2.61 -5.34
N PRO A 18 -6.39 1.42 -4.73
CA PRO A 18 -5.26 0.55 -4.45
C PRO A 18 -4.55 0.10 -5.73
N ARG A 19 -3.26 -0.21 -5.59
CA ARG A 19 -2.41 -0.75 -6.67
C ARG A 19 -1.56 -1.89 -6.17
N ASN A 20 -1.27 -2.83 -7.05
CA ASN A 20 -0.32 -3.89 -6.76
C ASN A 20 1.14 -3.42 -6.99
N THR A 21 2.11 -4.14 -6.42
CA THR A 21 3.54 -3.78 -6.52
C THR A 21 4.03 -3.62 -7.97
N ALA A 22 3.49 -4.39 -8.92
CA ALA A 22 3.90 -4.31 -10.33
C ALA A 22 3.39 -3.03 -11.00
N GLU A 23 2.11 -2.66 -10.78
CA GLU A 23 1.54 -1.40 -11.26
C GLU A 23 2.32 -0.19 -10.74
N ILE A 24 2.73 -0.21 -9.46
CA ILE A 24 3.51 0.87 -8.85
C ILE A 24 4.92 0.92 -9.44
N LEU A 25 5.55 -0.23 -9.65
CA LEU A 25 6.89 -0.32 -10.23
C LEU A 25 6.91 0.25 -11.65
N GLU A 26 5.94 -0.13 -12.47
CA GLU A 26 5.79 0.38 -13.82
C GLU A 26 5.57 1.90 -13.82
N HIS A 27 4.67 2.41 -12.97
CA HIS A 27 4.43 3.85 -12.84
C HIS A 27 5.69 4.63 -12.44
N ILE A 28 6.47 4.11 -11.48
CA ILE A 28 7.71 4.76 -11.04
C ILE A 28 8.77 4.74 -12.14
N ASN A 29 8.93 3.61 -12.83
CA ASN A 29 9.98 3.47 -13.84
C ASN A 29 9.65 4.21 -15.15
N THR A 30 8.38 4.46 -15.44
CA THR A 30 7.95 5.25 -16.61
C THR A 30 7.96 6.76 -16.35
N THR A 31 7.79 7.18 -15.09
CA THR A 31 7.66 8.61 -14.74
C THR A 31 8.90 9.21 -14.05
N MET A 32 9.99 8.46 -13.92
CA MET A 32 11.25 8.92 -13.33
C MET A 32 12.45 8.66 -14.25
N ARG A 33 13.42 9.60 -14.28
CA ARG A 33 14.66 9.46 -15.06
C ARG A 33 15.49 8.23 -14.68
N HIS A 34 15.49 7.90 -13.39
CA HIS A 34 16.13 6.70 -12.86
C HIS A 34 15.11 5.92 -12.06
N GLY A 35 14.74 4.75 -12.56
CA GLY A 35 13.82 3.84 -11.92
C GLY A 35 14.36 3.21 -10.64
N THR A 36 13.65 2.18 -10.20
CA THR A 36 13.95 1.34 -9.04
C THR A 36 13.74 -0.13 -9.38
N THR A 37 14.31 -1.03 -8.58
CA THR A 37 13.98 -2.46 -8.66
C THR A 37 12.73 -2.78 -7.83
N SER A 38 12.09 -3.92 -8.12
CA SER A 38 10.95 -4.43 -7.34
C SER A 38 11.30 -4.61 -5.86
N GLN A 39 12.49 -5.13 -5.56
CA GLN A 39 12.96 -5.33 -4.19
C GLN A 39 13.18 -3.99 -3.46
N GLN A 40 13.80 -3.02 -4.12
CA GLN A 40 13.98 -1.68 -3.57
C GLN A 40 12.63 -0.98 -3.35
N LEU A 41 11.69 -1.14 -4.28
CA LEU A 41 10.34 -0.60 -4.16
C LEU A 41 9.60 -1.23 -2.97
N GLY A 42 9.64 -2.55 -2.82
CA GLY A 42 9.04 -3.25 -1.68
C GLY A 42 9.58 -2.75 -0.35
N ASN A 43 10.89 -2.50 -0.26
CA ASN A 43 11.50 -1.91 0.93
C ASN A 43 11.04 -0.48 1.21
N VAL A 44 10.78 0.32 0.17
CA VAL A 44 10.24 1.68 0.32
C VAL A 44 8.80 1.64 0.81
N LEU A 45 7.95 0.81 0.20
CA LEU A 45 6.53 0.65 0.53
C LEU A 45 6.34 0.16 1.97
N SER A 46 7.05 -0.89 2.38
CA SER A 46 6.95 -1.45 3.73
C SER A 46 7.39 -0.48 4.82
N LYS A 47 8.29 0.47 4.51
CA LYS A 47 8.83 1.45 5.48
C LYS A 47 8.11 2.80 5.46
N ASP A 48 7.18 3.04 4.53
CA ASP A 48 6.44 4.30 4.48
C ASP A 48 5.22 4.24 5.39
N LYS A 49 5.14 5.14 6.37
CA LYS A 49 4.03 5.17 7.34
C LYS A 49 2.68 5.49 6.70
N HIS A 50 2.66 6.20 5.58
CA HIS A 50 1.41 6.62 4.90
C HIS A 50 0.94 5.62 3.85
N VAL A 51 1.69 4.52 3.64
CA VAL A 51 1.33 3.48 2.69
C VAL A 51 1.14 2.18 3.45
N ILE A 52 -0.02 1.57 3.25
CA ILE A 52 -0.46 0.38 3.96
C ILE A 52 -0.58 -0.78 2.96
N LYS A 53 -0.06 -1.95 3.35
CA LYS A 53 -0.31 -3.19 2.62
C LYS A 53 -1.72 -3.67 2.95
N ILE A 54 -2.59 -3.73 1.96
CA ILE A 54 -4.00 -4.10 2.18
C ILE A 54 -4.31 -5.54 1.75
N GLY A 55 -3.38 -6.21 1.05
CA GLY A 55 -3.60 -7.57 0.61
C GLY A 55 -2.50 -8.09 -0.31
N PHE A 56 -2.82 -9.16 -1.02
CA PHE A 56 -1.98 -9.74 -2.06
C PHE A 56 -2.83 -10.50 -3.09
N VAL A 57 -2.35 -10.53 -4.32
CA VAL A 57 -2.87 -11.37 -5.39
C VAL A 57 -1.96 -12.59 -5.51
N LYS A 58 -2.51 -13.79 -5.32
CA LYS A 58 -1.81 -15.04 -5.61
C LYS A 58 -1.68 -15.22 -7.12
N LYS A 59 -0.47 -15.41 -7.60
CA LYS A 59 -0.18 -15.86 -8.97
C LYS A 59 0.41 -17.25 -8.89
N SER A 60 -0.22 -18.21 -9.56
CA SER A 60 0.31 -19.58 -9.67
C SER A 60 0.30 -19.98 -11.14
N GLY A 61 1.42 -20.50 -11.61
CA GLY A 61 1.57 -21.01 -12.97
C GLY A 61 2.45 -22.25 -12.98
N ILE A 62 2.16 -23.19 -13.86
CA ILE A 62 2.88 -24.47 -13.96
C ILE A 62 4.37 -24.30 -14.25
N LEU A 63 4.74 -23.22 -14.97
CA LEU A 63 6.13 -22.90 -15.33
C LEU A 63 6.80 -21.92 -14.37
N SER A 64 6.05 -20.96 -13.83
CA SER A 64 6.59 -19.87 -13.00
C SER A 64 6.61 -20.17 -11.51
N GLY A 65 5.99 -21.27 -11.08
CA GLY A 65 5.67 -21.50 -9.68
C GLY A 65 4.61 -20.53 -9.14
N GLY A 66 4.39 -20.60 -7.83
CA GLY A 66 3.49 -19.71 -7.10
C GLY A 66 4.22 -18.53 -6.47
N TYR A 67 3.70 -17.32 -6.64
CA TYR A 67 4.18 -16.11 -5.96
C TYR A 67 3.03 -15.15 -5.66
N ASP A 68 3.20 -14.35 -4.61
CA ASP A 68 2.22 -13.35 -4.18
C ASP A 68 2.65 -11.95 -4.60
N ILE A 69 1.73 -11.19 -5.20
CA ILE A 69 1.93 -9.77 -5.51
C ILE A 69 1.19 -8.94 -4.47
N CYS A 70 1.92 -8.17 -3.66
CA CYS A 70 1.30 -7.32 -2.63
C CYS A 70 0.45 -6.20 -3.25
N GLU A 71 -0.64 -5.86 -2.58
CA GLU A 71 -1.50 -4.70 -2.88
C GLU A 71 -1.39 -3.63 -1.79
N TRP A 72 -1.40 -2.38 -2.21
CA TRP A 72 -1.08 -1.21 -1.39
C TRP A 72 -2.11 -0.10 -1.59
N ALA A 73 -2.36 0.67 -0.53
CA ALA A 73 -3.18 1.88 -0.55
C ALA A 73 -2.60 2.94 0.39
N THR A 74 -3.03 4.19 0.26
CA THR A 74 -2.71 5.23 1.24
C THR A 74 -3.45 4.96 2.55
N SER A 75 -2.92 5.45 3.67
CA SER A 75 -3.61 5.38 4.96
C SER A 75 -4.98 6.07 4.92
N ASP A 76 -5.10 7.16 4.16
CA ASP A 76 -6.32 7.95 4.07
C ASP A 76 -7.39 7.19 3.27
N TRP A 77 -7.01 6.61 2.14
CA TRP A 77 -7.88 5.73 1.36
C TRP A 77 -8.40 4.57 2.21
N VAL A 78 -7.54 3.95 3.03
CA VAL A 78 -7.97 2.86 3.91
C VAL A 78 -9.00 3.35 4.93
N ARG A 79 -8.79 4.51 5.56
CA ARG A 79 -9.74 5.06 6.54
C ARG A 79 -11.10 5.38 5.92
N GLU A 80 -11.10 5.91 4.70
CA GLU A 80 -12.32 6.27 3.97
C GLU A 80 -13.12 5.04 3.52
N ASN A 81 -12.46 3.91 3.28
CA ASN A 81 -13.08 2.70 2.72
C ASN A 81 -13.25 1.56 3.73
N MET A 82 -12.77 1.73 4.97
CA MET A 82 -12.95 0.74 6.03
C MET A 82 -14.33 0.94 6.67
N PRO A 83 -15.23 -0.07 6.62
CA PRO A 83 -16.64 0.10 6.98
C PRO A 83 -16.85 0.35 8.48
N GLU A 84 -15.98 -0.19 9.32
CA GLU A 84 -16.03 -0.04 10.78
C GLU A 84 -14.62 0.10 11.35
N GLU A 85 -14.46 0.88 12.43
CA GLU A 85 -13.17 1.16 13.08
C GLU A 85 -12.40 -0.09 13.52
N ASN A 86 -13.14 -1.17 13.82
CA ASN A 86 -12.58 -2.45 14.25
C ASN A 86 -12.50 -3.50 13.14
N SER A 87 -12.97 -3.18 11.93
CA SER A 87 -12.94 -4.10 10.80
C SER A 87 -11.51 -4.35 10.32
N ASN A 88 -11.29 -5.53 9.77
CA ASN A 88 -10.11 -5.86 8.97
C ASN A 88 -10.43 -6.10 7.49
N GLU A 89 -11.65 -5.83 7.09
CA GLU A 89 -12.15 -6.09 5.74
C GLU A 89 -12.50 -4.78 5.04
N ILE A 90 -12.03 -4.62 3.81
CA ILE A 90 -12.40 -3.51 2.91
C ILE A 90 -12.99 -4.12 1.65
N ILE A 91 -14.22 -3.71 1.31
CA ILE A 91 -14.88 -4.10 0.07
C ILE A 91 -14.78 -2.94 -0.91
N TYR A 92 -14.12 -3.15 -2.06
CA TYR A 92 -13.94 -2.13 -3.07
C TYR A 92 -14.16 -2.71 -4.48
N GLY A 93 -15.20 -2.23 -5.15
CA GLY A 93 -15.64 -2.77 -6.43
C GLY A 93 -16.01 -4.25 -6.30
N ASN A 94 -15.30 -5.12 -7.02
CA ASN A 94 -15.47 -6.57 -6.98
C ASN A 94 -14.40 -7.29 -6.13
N LYS A 95 -13.62 -6.55 -5.34
CA LYS A 95 -12.55 -7.09 -4.51
C LYS A 95 -12.87 -6.93 -3.03
N THR A 96 -12.46 -7.93 -2.27
CA THR A 96 -12.43 -7.91 -0.81
C THR A 96 -10.99 -7.98 -0.36
N TYR A 97 -10.57 -7.00 0.44
CA TYR A 97 -9.25 -6.92 1.04
C TYR A 97 -9.34 -7.29 2.51
N LEU A 98 -8.62 -8.35 2.90
CA LEU A 98 -8.42 -8.69 4.30
C LEU A 98 -7.06 -8.16 4.76
N LEU A 99 -7.11 -7.10 5.56
CA LEU A 99 -5.92 -6.41 6.02
C LEU A 99 -5.14 -7.32 7.00
N PRO A 100 -3.83 -7.50 6.78
CA PRO A 100 -2.98 -8.20 7.73
C PRO A 100 -2.99 -7.50 9.10
N PHE A 101 -2.89 -8.27 10.19
CA PHE A 101 -2.86 -7.75 11.55
C PHE A 101 -1.86 -6.59 11.75
N GLU A 102 -0.64 -6.74 11.22
CA GLU A 102 0.39 -5.68 11.28
C GLU A 102 -0.05 -4.38 10.60
N SER A 103 -0.87 -4.46 9.55
CA SER A 103 -1.38 -3.30 8.84
C SER A 103 -2.47 -2.58 9.63
N LEU A 104 -3.35 -3.34 10.30
CA LEU A 104 -4.34 -2.78 11.22
C LEU A 104 -3.70 -2.07 12.39
N LYS A 105 -2.71 -2.71 13.02
CA LYS A 105 -1.95 -2.10 14.12
C LYS A 105 -1.32 -0.78 13.68
N ARG A 106 -0.76 -0.72 12.47
CA ARG A 106 -0.18 0.52 11.92
C ARG A 106 -1.22 1.62 11.71
N ILE A 107 -2.41 1.29 11.19
CA ILE A 107 -3.47 2.28 10.96
C ILE A 107 -3.96 2.86 12.29
N ARG A 108 -4.21 2.01 13.29
CA ARG A 108 -4.68 2.41 14.63
C ARG A 108 -3.67 3.31 15.35
N ASN A 109 -2.39 2.92 15.33
CA ASN A 109 -1.33 3.75 15.90
C ASN A 109 -1.25 5.14 15.23
N LEU A 110 -1.57 5.27 13.94
CA LEU A 110 -1.60 6.57 13.26
C LEU A 110 -2.78 7.44 13.72
N GLN A 111 -3.90 6.84 14.15
CA GLN A 111 -5.05 7.59 14.72
C GLN A 111 -4.71 8.11 16.12
N GLU A 112 -4.16 7.27 16.99
CA GLU A 112 -3.76 7.67 18.34
C GLU A 112 -2.76 8.84 18.31
N ASN A 113 -1.71 8.72 17.50
CA ASN A 113 -0.75 9.81 17.32
C ASN A 113 -1.38 11.08 16.71
N SER A 114 -2.45 10.98 15.93
CA SER A 114 -3.13 12.16 15.39
C SER A 114 -3.96 12.88 16.46
N LEU A 115 -4.54 12.14 17.41
CA LEU A 115 -5.31 12.70 18.52
C LEU A 115 -4.40 13.38 19.55
N ASP A 116 -3.24 12.79 19.83
CA ASP A 116 -2.23 13.36 20.74
C ASP A 116 -1.65 14.69 20.26
N ASN A 117 -1.77 15.04 18.97
CA ASN A 117 -1.31 16.32 18.43
C ASN A 117 -2.36 17.45 18.55
N ILE A 118 -3.55 17.16 19.07
CA ILE A 118 -4.67 18.12 19.19
C ILE A 118 -4.92 18.53 20.66
N VAL A 119 -4.28 17.85 21.62
CA VAL A 119 -4.33 18.13 23.07
C VAL A 119 -3.05 18.84 23.51
#